data_AF-A0A936LRD5-F1
#
_entry.id   AF-A0A936LRD5-F1
#
_cell.length_a   1.000
_cell.length_b   1.000
_cell.length_c   1.000
_cell.angle_alpha   90.00
_cell.angle_beta   90.00
_cell.angle_gamma   90.00
#
_symmetry.space_group_name_H-M   'P 1'
#
loop_
_entity.id
_entity.type
_entity.pdbx_description
1 polymer ?
#
loop_
_entity_poly.entity_id
_entity_poly.type
_entity_poly.pdbx_seq_one_letter_code
_entity_poly.pdbx_strand_id
1 'polypeptide(L)'
;MKNFNFKLHINKKTYINLFLLKHSTMQGWKKIMSLADAYKAEIKKVLLLKNGIDALVENKSMRNTLASDLYVKEGQYEIASILLFENEED
;
A
#
# COMPACT_ATOMS: atom_id res chain seq x y z
N MET A 1 10.77 -40.62 20.08
CA MET A 1 10.72 -39.31 19.41
C MET A 1 9.52 -38.54 19.96
N LYS A 2 9.74 -37.40 20.63
CA LYS A 2 8.65 -36.60 21.23
C LYS A 2 8.15 -35.57 20.20
N ASN A 3 6.89 -35.71 19.78
CA ASN A 3 6.21 -34.70 18.96
C ASN A 3 5.91 -33.46 19.82
N PHE A 4 6.57 -32.35 19.52
CA PHE A 4 6.24 -31.04 20.08
C PHE A 4 5.08 -30.43 19.31
N ASN A 5 3.87 -30.51 19.88
CA ASN A 5 2.70 -29.77 19.41
C ASN A 5 2.78 -28.34 19.94
N PHE A 6 3.26 -27.40 19.14
CA PHE A 6 3.16 -25.97 19.45
C PHE A 6 1.74 -25.48 19.14
N LYS A 7 0.86 -25.52 20.15
CA LYS A 7 -0.45 -24.88 20.07
C LYS A 7 -0.25 -23.39 20.39
N LEU A 8 -0.07 -22.56 19.36
CA LEU A 8 0.09 -21.11 19.50
C LEU A 8 -1.23 -20.52 20.03
N HIS A 9 -1.30 -20.29 21.35
CA HIS A 9 -2.48 -19.75 22.01
C HIS A 9 -2.46 -18.22 21.88
N ILE A 10 -2.91 -17.71 20.73
CA ILE A 10 -3.01 -16.28 20.49
C ILE A 10 -4.30 -15.75 21.14
N ASN A 11 -4.17 -14.77 22.02
CA ASN A 11 -5.28 -14.22 22.79
C ASN A 11 -6.23 -13.40 21.88
N LYS A 12 -7.55 -13.51 22.07
CA LYS A 12 -8.57 -12.76 21.31
C LYS A 12 -8.33 -11.23 21.32
N LYS A 13 -7.79 -10.66 22.41
CA LYS A 13 -7.41 -9.23 22.47
C LYS A 13 -6.27 -8.89 21.51
N THR A 14 -5.32 -9.81 21.31
CA THR A 14 -4.21 -9.65 20.36
C THR A 14 -4.71 -9.66 18.92
N TYR A 15 -5.70 -10.50 18.59
CA TYR A 15 -6.34 -10.49 17.26
C TYR A 15 -7.06 -9.17 16.97
N ILE A 16 -7.80 -8.63 17.94
CA ILE A 16 -8.51 -7.36 17.78
C ILE A 16 -7.49 -6.22 17.58
N ASN A 17 -6.41 -6.19 18.37
CA ASN A 17 -5.36 -5.19 18.19
C ASN A 17 -4.65 -5.30 16.84
N LEU A 18 -4.32 -6.52 16.37
CA LEU A 18 -3.69 -6.72 15.06
C LEU A 18 -4.65 -6.37 13.91
N PHE A 19 -5.94 -6.70 14.05
CA PHE A 19 -6.98 -6.36 13.07
C PHE A 19 -7.25 -4.85 13.01
N LEU A 20 -7.31 -4.18 14.16
CA LEU A 20 -7.45 -2.72 14.24
C LEU A 20 -6.22 -2.02 13.70
N LEU A 21 -4.99 -2.44 14.07
CA LEU A 21 -3.75 -1.91 13.53
C LEU A 21 -3.70 -1.99 11.99
N LYS A 22 -4.16 -3.10 11.41
CA LYS A 22 -4.20 -3.29 9.94
C LYS A 22 -5.26 -2.44 9.24
N HIS A 23 -6.32 -2.02 9.93
CA HIS A 23 -7.33 -1.09 9.43
C HIS A 23 -6.95 0.39 9.68
N SER A 24 -6.16 0.67 10.72
CA SER A 24 -5.66 2.01 11.05
C SER A 24 -4.53 2.48 10.11
N THR A 25 -3.77 1.56 9.50
CA THR A 25 -2.62 1.93 8.65
C THR A 25 -2.99 2.67 7.37
N MET A 26 -4.23 2.54 6.88
CA MET A 26 -4.74 3.25 5.70
C MET A 26 -5.50 4.54 6.02
N GLN A 27 -5.74 4.85 7.30
CA GLN A 27 -6.37 6.13 7.64
C GLN A 27 -5.44 7.29 7.24
N GLY A 28 -5.99 8.21 6.44
CA GLY A 28 -5.25 9.33 5.87
C GLY A 28 -4.42 8.99 4.63
N TRP A 29 -4.59 7.81 4.03
CA TRP A 29 -4.04 7.45 2.72
C TRP A 29 -5.14 7.31 1.69
N LYS A 30 -4.96 7.94 0.53
CA LYS A 30 -5.91 7.93 -0.59
C LYS A 30 -5.25 7.30 -1.80
N LYS A 31 -5.95 6.35 -2.42
CA LYS A 31 -5.50 5.67 -3.63
C LYS A 31 -5.54 6.65 -4.80
N ILE A 32 -4.45 6.75 -5.55
CA ILE A 32 -4.39 7.49 -6.81
C ILE A 32 -4.77 6.58 -7.98
N MET A 33 -4.06 5.47 -8.13
CA MET A 33 -4.21 4.59 -9.29
C MET A 33 -3.80 3.15 -8.99
N SER A 34 -4.13 2.26 -9.93
CA SER A 34 -3.66 0.87 -9.94
C SER A 34 -2.86 0.66 -11.21
N LEU A 35 -1.67 0.08 -11.08
CA LEU A 35 -0.82 -0.29 -12.22
C LEU A 35 -0.72 -1.80 -12.31
N ALA A 36 -0.75 -2.35 -13.52
CA ALA A 36 -0.50 -3.78 -13.75
C ALA A 36 0.98 -4.13 -13.52
N ASP A 37 1.87 -3.14 -13.67
CA ASP A 37 3.31 -3.29 -13.51
C ASP A 37 3.78 -2.67 -12.19
N ALA A 38 4.31 -3.52 -11.31
CA ALA A 38 4.85 -3.13 -10.01
C ALA A 38 6.07 -2.21 -10.13
N TYR A 39 6.89 -2.39 -11.17
CA TYR A 39 8.06 -1.54 -11.39
C TYR A 39 7.65 -0.11 -11.75
N LYS A 40 6.65 0.05 -12.61
CA LYS A 40 6.08 1.37 -12.94
C LYS A 40 5.47 2.04 -11.71
N ALA A 41 4.79 1.28 -10.84
CA ALA A 41 4.25 1.80 -9.59
C ALA A 41 5.35 2.35 -8.68
N GLU A 42 6.49 1.66 -8.58
CA GLU A 42 7.61 2.10 -7.75
C GLU A 42 8.32 3.32 -8.34
N ILE A 43 8.46 3.42 -9.67
CA ILE A 43 8.98 4.65 -10.33
C ILE A 43 8.11 5.86 -9.97
N LYS A 44 6.78 5.72 -10.09
CA LYS A 44 5.84 6.81 -9.78
C LYS A 44 5.89 7.19 -8.31
N LYS A 45 6.02 6.22 -7.40
CA LYS A 45 6.25 6.49 -5.98
C LYS A 45 7.53 7.29 -5.75
N VAL A 46 8.64 6.91 -6.39
CA VAL A 46 9.92 7.64 -6.27
C VAL A 46 9.78 9.08 -6.79
N LEU A 47 9.07 9.29 -7.90
CA LEU A 47 8.78 10.63 -8.43
C LEU A 47 8.03 11.49 -7.40
N LEU A 48 6.98 10.95 -6.79
CA LEU A 48 6.21 11.65 -5.76
C LEU A 48 7.08 11.99 -4.54
N LEU A 49 7.84 11.02 -4.03
CA LEU A 49 8.73 11.21 -2.88
C LEU A 49 9.79 12.29 -3.13
N LYS A 50 10.37 12.34 -4.34
CA LYS A 50 11.33 13.39 -4.73
C LYS A 50 10.73 14.80 -4.71
N ASN A 51 9.41 14.91 -4.86
CA ASN A 51 8.67 16.17 -4.82
C ASN A 51 8.02 16.43 -3.44
N GLY A 52 8.44 15.70 -2.40
CA GLY A 52 7.94 15.90 -1.03
C GLY A 52 6.53 15.37 -0.78
N ILE A 53 6.03 14.50 -1.66
CA ILE A 53 4.71 13.87 -1.52
C ILE A 53 4.90 12.48 -0.92
N ASP A 54 4.25 12.23 0.20
CA ASP A 54 4.27 10.93 0.87
C ASP A 54 3.49 9.92 0.03
N ALA A 55 4.17 8.88 -0.44
CA ALA A 55 3.60 7.86 -1.32
C ALA A 55 3.96 6.44 -0.89
N LEU A 56 3.02 5.51 -1.08
CA LEU A 56 3.22 4.07 -0.85
C LEU A 56 2.63 3.23 -1.98
N VAL A 57 3.20 2.05 -2.18
CA VAL A 57 2.73 1.06 -3.16
C VAL A 57 2.30 -0.19 -2.41
N GLU A 58 1.09 -0.67 -2.68
CA GLU A 58 0.61 -1.97 -2.22
C GLU A 58 0.47 -2.94 -3.38
N ASN A 59 1.22 -4.04 -3.32
CA ASN A 59 1.11 -5.12 -4.29
C ASN A 59 -0.09 -6.02 -3.92
N LYS A 60 -1.08 -6.07 -4.81
CA LYS A 60 -2.23 -6.96 -4.74
C LYS A 60 -2.02 -8.15 -5.66
N SER A 61 -1.93 -9.33 -5.06
CA SER A 61 -2.08 -10.59 -5.76
C SER A 61 -3.55 -10.99 -5.70
N MET A 62 -4.31 -10.76 -6.78
CA MET A 62 -5.69 -11.23 -6.88
C MET A 62 -5.77 -12.35 -7.91
N ARG A 63 -5.77 -13.60 -7.44
CA ARG A 63 -5.99 -14.91 -8.09
C ARG A 63 -5.34 -15.18 -9.46
N ASN A 64 -5.24 -14.24 -10.39
CA ASN A 64 -4.55 -14.31 -11.68
C ASN A 64 -3.99 -12.95 -12.19
N THR A 65 -4.18 -11.85 -11.46
CA THR A 65 -3.68 -10.52 -11.84
C THR A 65 -2.78 -9.97 -10.75
N LEU A 66 -1.56 -9.59 -11.13
CA LEU A 66 -0.69 -8.76 -10.33
C LEU A 66 -1.07 -7.31 -10.61
N ALA A 67 -1.46 -6.59 -9.57
CA ALA A 67 -1.70 -5.16 -9.64
C ALA A 67 -1.02 -4.49 -8.44
N SER A 68 -0.50 -3.29 -8.66
CA SER A 68 0.15 -2.47 -7.66
C SER A 68 -0.63 -1.19 -7.51
N ASP A 69 -1.20 -0.98 -6.33
CA ASP A 69 -1.97 0.20 -6.01
C ASP A 69 -1.05 1.27 -5.44
N LEU A 70 -1.08 2.46 -6.04
CA LEU A 70 -0.33 3.63 -5.59
C LEU A 70 -1.23 4.51 -4.73
N TYR A 71 -0.76 4.85 -3.53
CA TYR A 71 -1.46 5.67 -2.54
C TYR A 71 -0.60 6.85 -2.13
N VAL A 72 -1.25 7.94 -1.72
CA VAL A 72 -0.61 9.12 -1.12
C VAL A 72 -1.36 9.58 0.12
N LYS A 73 -0.79 10.50 0.89
CA LYS A 73 -1.53 11.15 1.98
C LYS A 73 -2.74 11.91 1.42
N GLU A 74 -3.86 11.83 2.14
CA GLU A 74 -5.14 12.37 1.68
C GLU A 74 -5.06 13.87 1.34
N GLY A 75 -4.38 14.67 2.17
CA GLY A 75 -4.17 16.11 1.92
C GLY A 75 -3.17 16.45 0.80
N GLN A 76 -2.52 15.45 0.20
CA GLN A 76 -1.59 15.61 -0.92
C GLN A 76 -2.13 14.97 -2.21
N TYR A 77 -3.39 14.52 -2.21
CA TYR A 77 -3.96 13.80 -3.34
C TYR A 77 -4.03 14.64 -4.62
N GLU A 78 -4.50 15.87 -4.50
CA GLU A 78 -4.71 16.76 -5.65
C GLU A 78 -3.37 17.11 -6.31
N ILE A 79 -2.36 17.50 -5.51
CA ILE A 79 -1.03 17.84 -6.03
C ILE A 79 -0.32 16.62 -6.62
N ALA A 80 -0.47 15.44 -6.03
CA ALA A 80 0.08 14.20 -6.55
C ALA A 80 -0.55 13.79 -7.88
N SER A 81 -1.87 13.99 -8.02
CA SER A 81 -2.60 13.69 -9.24
C SER A 81 -2.15 14.57 -10.41
N ILE A 82 -1.95 15.88 -10.16
CA ILE A 82 -1.45 16.83 -11.16
C ILE A 82 -0.05 16.44 -11.61
N LEU A 83 0.88 16.23 -10.67
CA LEU A 83 2.27 15.90 -10.97
C LEU A 83 2.38 14.61 -11.80
N LEU A 84 1.59 13.58 -11.47
CA LEU A 84 1.61 12.33 -12.22
C LEU A 84 1.03 12.46 -13.63
N PHE A 85 -0.01 13.29 -13.81
CA PHE A 85 -0.62 13.53 -15.12
C PHE A 85 0.33 14.29 -16.05
N GLU A 86 1.02 15.33 -15.54
CA GLU A 86 2.03 16.08 -16.30
C GLU A 86 3.23 15.22 -16.73
N ASN A 87 3.52 14.15 -15.99
CA ASN A 87 4.62 13.23 -16.28
C ASN A 87 4.16 11.94 -17.00
N GLU A 88 2.92 11.88 -17.48
CA GLU A 88 2.40 10.77 -18.30
C GLU A 88 2.54 11.00 -19.83
N GLU A 89 3.30 12.00 -20.26
CA GLU A 89 3.69 12.15 -21.68
C GLU A 89 4.78 11.14 -22.08
N ASP A 90 4.36 9.95 -22.53
CA ASP A 90 4.84 9.18 -23.70
C ASP A 90 4.31 7.72 -23.71
#